data_AF-A0A6N8A537-F1
#
_entry.id   AF-A0A6N8A537-F1
#
_cell.length_a   1.000
_cell.length_b   1.000
_cell.length_c   1.000
_cell.angle_alpha   90.00
_cell.angle_beta   90.00
_cell.angle_gamma   90.00
#
_symmetry.space_group_name_H-M   'P 1'
#
loop_
_entity.id
_entity.type
_entity.pdbx_description
1 polymer ?
#
loop_
_entity_poly.entity_id
_entity_poly.type
_entity_poly.pdbx_seq_one_letter_code
_entity_poly.pdbx_strand_id
1 'polypeptide(L)'
;MRVNADFSKRVAVHFDDNEWVASPAAGVERKMLDRIGDEVARATTIVRFAPGSAFAAHTHDGGEEFLVLDGVFQDETGDFPVGSYVRNPPTTSHTPSASEGATIL
;
A
#
# COMPACT_ATOMS: atom_id res chain seq x y z
N MET A 1 4.31 -2.17 16.13
CA MET A 1 5.11 -1.02 15.66
C MET A 1 4.30 0.27 15.88
N ARG A 2 4.96 1.41 16.13
CA ARG A 2 4.30 2.71 16.29
C ARG A 2 5.05 3.77 15.48
N VAL A 3 4.42 4.31 14.43
CA VAL A 3 4.98 5.36 13.56
C VAL A 3 3.98 6.50 13.54
N ASN A 4 4.39 7.72 13.92
CA ASN A 4 3.52 8.91 13.97
C ASN A 4 2.14 8.65 14.62
N ALA A 5 2.13 7.82 15.66
CA ALA A 5 0.94 7.20 16.27
C ALA A 5 0.21 8.07 17.32
N ASP A 6 0.56 9.35 17.43
CA ASP A 6 -0.11 10.31 18.31
C ASP A 6 -0.99 11.22 17.45
N PHE A 7 -2.24 10.80 17.24
CA PHE A 7 -3.19 11.49 16.36
C PHE A 7 -3.69 12.83 16.92
N SER A 8 -3.28 13.22 18.14
CA SER A 8 -3.53 14.57 18.64
C SER A 8 -2.52 15.59 18.11
N LYS A 9 -1.43 15.13 17.48
CA LYS A 9 -0.35 15.97 16.96
C LYS A 9 -0.40 16.06 15.44
N ARG A 10 -0.09 17.24 14.91
CA ARG A 10 0.21 17.41 13.48
C ARG A 10 1.54 16.73 13.16
N VAL A 11 1.57 15.98 12.06
CA VAL A 11 2.80 15.46 11.45
C VAL A 11 2.94 15.96 10.02
N ALA A 12 4.17 16.21 9.58
CA ALA A 12 4.52 16.43 8.18
C ALA A 12 5.66 15.47 7.85
N VAL A 13 5.47 14.61 6.86
CA VAL A 13 6.44 13.61 6.43
C VAL A 13 6.79 13.90 4.98
N HIS A 14 8.06 14.16 4.69
CA HIS A 14 8.55 14.16 3.33
C HIS A 14 9.01 12.75 3.00
N PHE A 15 8.25 12.05 2.16
CA PHE A 15 8.47 10.62 1.97
C PHE A 15 9.83 10.33 1.32
N ASP A 16 10.38 11.24 0.52
CA ASP A 16 11.69 11.07 -0.12
C ASP A 16 12.83 10.89 0.89
N ASP A 17 12.70 11.48 2.08
CA ASP A 17 13.67 11.37 3.17
C ASP A 17 13.61 10.04 3.94
N ASN A 18 12.54 9.25 3.74
CA ASN A 18 12.39 7.94 4.37
C ASN A 18 13.12 6.85 3.57
N GLU A 19 13.63 5.83 4.25
CA GLU A 19 14.15 4.63 3.59
C GLU A 19 13.03 3.69 3.16
N TRP A 20 13.23 3.01 2.03
CA TRP A 20 12.38 1.90 1.63
C TRP A 20 12.65 0.70 2.53
N VAL A 21 11.58 0.13 3.08
CA VAL A 21 11.64 -1.09 3.90
C VAL A 21 10.96 -2.21 3.15
N ALA A 22 11.64 -3.35 3.01
CA ALA A 22 11.07 -4.53 2.39
C ALA A 22 9.78 -4.97 3.11
N SER A 23 8.77 -5.35 2.33
CA SER A 23 7.60 -6.05 2.84
C SER A 23 7.87 -7.57 2.87
N PRO A 24 7.03 -8.37 3.56
CA PRO A 24 7.09 -9.84 3.44
C PRO A 24 6.89 -10.36 2.01
N ALA A 25 6.27 -9.57 1.13
CA ALA A 25 6.06 -9.94 -0.27
C ALA A 25 7.24 -9.54 -1.14
N ALA A 26 7.71 -10.48 -1.96
CA ALA A 26 8.86 -10.29 -2.83
C ALA A 26 8.59 -9.19 -3.87
N GLY A 27 9.58 -8.30 -4.05
CA GLY A 27 9.49 -7.18 -4.98
C GLY A 27 8.61 -6.03 -4.50
N VAL A 28 8.14 -6.06 -3.25
CA VAL A 28 7.35 -4.97 -2.68
C VAL A 28 8.04 -4.34 -1.48
N GLU A 29 8.18 -3.03 -1.55
CA GLU A 29 8.80 -2.19 -0.53
C GLU A 29 7.85 -1.07 -0.09
N ARG A 30 8.08 -0.54 1.11
CA ARG A 30 7.19 0.44 1.73
C ARG A 30 7.91 1.56 2.47
N LYS A 31 7.33 2.76 2.41
CA LYS A 31 7.63 3.92 3.24
C LYS A 31 6.44 4.22 4.13
N MET A 32 6.53 3.84 5.40
CA MET A 32 5.44 3.98 6.37
C MET A 32 5.29 5.45 6.79
N LEU A 33 4.07 5.99 6.71
CA LEU A 33 3.76 7.39 7.07
C LEU A 33 3.14 7.46 8.48
N ASP A 34 2.15 6.62 8.75
CA ASP A 34 1.66 6.36 10.10
C ASP A 34 1.39 4.86 10.30
N ARG A 35 1.46 4.39 11.55
CA ARG A 35 1.17 3.01 11.91
C ARG A 35 0.84 2.82 13.38
N ILE A 36 -0.24 2.08 13.66
CA ILE A 36 -0.50 1.47 14.97
C ILE A 36 -0.79 -0.02 14.78
N GLY A 37 0.11 -0.85 15.29
CA GLY A 37 0.04 -2.31 15.16
C GLY A 37 1.30 -2.88 14.53
N ASP A 38 1.39 -4.21 14.45
CA ASP A 38 2.45 -4.92 13.78
C ASP A 38 1.96 -5.38 12.41
N GLU A 39 1.78 -6.69 12.20
CA GLU A 39 1.29 -7.25 10.94
C GLU A 39 -0.12 -6.77 10.63
N VAL A 40 -1.04 -6.92 11.57
CA VAL A 40 -2.36 -6.26 11.55
C VAL A 40 -2.20 -4.86 12.16
N ALA A 41 -2.45 -3.84 11.36
CA ALA A 41 -2.27 -2.45 11.77
C ALA A 41 -3.25 -1.52 11.06
N ARG A 42 -3.62 -0.43 11.74
CA ARG A 42 -4.00 0.79 11.02
C ARG A 42 -2.72 1.37 10.44
N ALA A 43 -2.68 1.59 9.13
CA ALA A 43 -1.50 2.09 8.46
C ALA A 43 -1.86 3.06 7.33
N THR A 44 -1.00 4.06 7.13
CA THR A 44 -0.92 4.85 5.89
C THR A 44 0.51 4.74 5.39
N THR A 45 0.72 4.33 4.15
CA THR A 45 2.03 3.88 3.68
C THR A 45 2.15 4.01 2.17
N ILE A 46 3.23 4.63 1.69
CA ILE A 46 3.54 4.53 0.26
C ILE A 46 4.14 3.17 0.01
N VAL A 47 3.59 2.44 -0.95
CA VAL A 47 4.02 1.09 -1.34
C VAL A 47 4.48 1.11 -2.79
N ARG A 48 5.64 0.53 -3.07
CA ARG A 48 6.14 0.33 -4.42
C ARG A 48 6.21 -1.15 -4.75
N PHE A 49 5.66 -1.48 -5.92
CA PHE A 49 5.66 -2.78 -6.54
C PHE A 49 6.66 -2.76 -7.70
N ALA A 50 7.64 -3.67 -7.66
CA ALA A 50 8.54 -3.87 -8.78
C ALA A 50 7.78 -4.44 -10.00
N PRO A 51 8.28 -4.25 -11.23
CA PRO A 51 7.71 -4.90 -12.41
C PRO A 51 7.63 -6.42 -12.23
N GLY A 52 6.46 -7.00 -12.55
CA GLY A 52 6.18 -8.42 -12.40
C GLY A 52 5.84 -8.86 -10.97
N SER A 53 5.73 -7.94 -10.01
CA SER A 53 5.26 -8.26 -8.66
C SER A 53 3.80 -8.74 -8.68
N ALA A 54 3.53 -9.79 -7.92
CA ALA A 54 2.19 -10.33 -7.70
C ALA A 54 2.11 -10.96 -6.30
N PHE A 55 0.90 -10.98 -5.74
CA PHE A 55 0.64 -11.55 -4.42
C PHE A 55 -0.34 -12.70 -4.52
N ALA A 56 -0.32 -13.58 -3.51
CA ALA A 56 -1.45 -14.45 -3.28
C ALA A 56 -2.71 -13.62 -2.97
N ALA A 57 -3.87 -14.19 -3.29
CA ALA A 57 -5.15 -13.63 -2.89
C ALA A 57 -5.16 -13.38 -1.37
N HIS A 58 -5.67 -12.23 -0.96
CA HIS A 58 -5.79 -11.87 0.45
C HIS A 58 -7.09 -11.10 0.72
N THR A 59 -7.49 -11.08 1.98
CA THR A 59 -8.74 -10.46 2.45
C THR A 59 -8.43 -9.18 3.23
N HIS A 60 -9.21 -8.14 2.96
CA HIS A 60 -9.15 -6.85 3.63
C HIS A 60 -10.04 -6.84 4.86
N ASP A 61 -9.59 -7.40 5.99
CA ASP A 61 -10.39 -7.47 7.23
C ASP A 61 -10.83 -6.07 7.74
N GLY A 62 -9.96 -5.06 7.57
CA GLY A 62 -10.21 -3.67 7.93
C GLY A 62 -10.59 -2.75 6.76
N GLY A 63 -10.65 -3.31 5.54
CA GLY A 63 -10.70 -2.55 4.30
C GLY A 63 -9.34 -2.04 3.83
N GLU A 64 -9.28 -1.60 2.59
CA GLU A 64 -8.14 -0.98 1.93
C GLU A 64 -8.63 0.22 1.12
N GLU A 65 -7.85 1.30 1.12
CA GLU A 65 -8.06 2.48 0.31
C GLU A 65 -6.71 2.86 -0.26
N PHE A 66 -6.64 3.06 -1.58
CA PHE A 66 -5.39 3.44 -2.22
C PHE A 66 -5.57 4.44 -3.37
N LEU A 67 -4.51 5.18 -3.64
CA LEU A 67 -4.37 6.03 -4.83
C LEU A 67 -3.11 5.60 -5.60
N VAL A 68 -3.25 5.33 -6.90
CA VAL A 68 -2.10 5.02 -7.75
C VAL A 68 -1.35 6.31 -8.09
N LEU A 69 -0.10 6.40 -7.63
CA LEU A 69 0.78 7.55 -7.79
C LEU A 69 1.67 7.47 -9.03
N ASP A 70 2.03 6.26 -9.43
CA ASP A 70 2.86 5.96 -10.60
C ASP A 70 2.60 4.54 -11.10
N GLY A 71 2.78 4.31 -12.40
CA GLY A 71 2.59 3.00 -13.03
C GLY A 71 1.12 2.54 -13.11
N VAL A 72 0.92 1.22 -13.08
CA VAL A 72 -0.39 0.57 -13.18
C VAL A 72 -0.50 -0.55 -12.14
N PHE A 73 -1.36 -0.37 -11.15
CA PHE A 73 -1.73 -1.44 -10.23
C PHE A 73 -2.81 -2.31 -10.88
N GLN A 74 -2.87 -3.59 -10.56
CA GLN A 74 -3.77 -4.54 -11.21
C GLN A 74 -4.32 -5.54 -10.20
N ASP A 75 -5.53 -6.04 -10.46
CA ASP A 75 -6.05 -7.26 -9.84
C ASP A 75 -6.91 -8.04 -10.86
N GLU A 76 -7.65 -9.06 -10.41
CA GLU A 76 -8.50 -9.86 -11.29
C GLU A 76 -9.62 -9.07 -12.00
N THR A 77 -9.90 -7.84 -11.55
CA THR A 77 -10.92 -6.97 -12.13
C THR A 77 -10.36 -6.05 -13.23
N GLY A 78 -9.04 -5.94 -13.34
CA GLY A 78 -8.35 -5.24 -14.42
C GLY A 78 -7.29 -4.27 -13.94
N ASP A 79 -7.10 -3.21 -14.74
CA ASP A 79 -6.01 -2.25 -14.58
C ASP A 79 -6.48 -0.97 -13.87
N PHE A 80 -5.66 -0.52 -12.93
CA PHE A 80 -5.79 0.73 -12.19
C PHE A 80 -4.59 1.62 -12.50
N PRO A 81 -4.65 2.44 -13.57
CA PRO A 81 -3.54 3.33 -13.95
C PRO A 81 -3.37 4.49 -12.95
N VAL A 82 -2.25 5.20 -13.06
CA VAL A 82 -1.98 6.44 -12.29
C VAL A 82 -3.20 7.37 -12.22
N GLY A 83 -3.48 7.87 -11.02
CA GLY A 83 -4.68 8.67 -10.72
C GLY A 83 -5.92 7.85 -10.34
N SER A 84 -5.88 6.53 -10.45
CA SER A 84 -6.95 5.65 -9.95
C SER A 84 -7.04 5.69 -8.44
N TYR A 85 -8.22 6.03 -7.94
CA TYR A 85 -8.58 5.94 -6.53
C TYR A 85 -9.52 4.75 -6.32
N VAL A 86 -9.20 3.90 -5.36
CA VAL A 86 -9.94 2.66 -5.09
C VAL A 86 -10.24 2.55 -3.60
N ARG A 87 -11.44 2.06 -3.30
CA ARG A 87 -11.83 1.62 -1.96
C ARG A 87 -12.28 0.18 -2.02
N ASN A 88 -11.59 -0.69 -1.31
CA ASN A 88 -11.92 -2.07 -1.07
C ASN A 88 -12.50 -2.18 0.36
N PRO A 89 -13.84 -2.24 0.54
CA PRO A 89 -14.43 -2.28 1.87
C PRO A 89 -14.00 -3.51 2.69
N PRO A 90 -14.21 -3.51 4.02
CA PRO A 90 -13.97 -4.69 4.85
C PRO A 90 -14.57 -5.96 4.26
N THR A 91 -13.85 -7.09 4.40
CA THR A 91 -14.19 -8.44 3.92
C THR A 91 -14.07 -8.68 2.41
N THR A 92 -13.76 -7.65 1.61
CA THR A 92 -13.39 -7.87 0.20
C THR A 92 -12.04 -8.56 0.10
N SER A 93 -11.79 -9.22 -1.02
CA SER A 93 -10.55 -9.92 -1.30
C SER A 93 -10.17 -9.74 -2.75
N HIS A 94 -8.87 -9.72 -3.03
CA HIS A 94 -8.36 -9.67 -4.41
C HIS A 94 -6.96 -10.28 -4.52
N THR A 95 -6.50 -10.49 -5.75
CA THR A 95 -5.15 -10.96 -6.10
C THR A 95 -4.37 -9.83 -6.77
N PRO A 96 -3.63 -9.00 -6.01
CA PRO A 96 -3.00 -7.82 -6.57
C PRO A 96 -1.74 -8.17 -7.36
N SER A 97 -1.46 -7.37 -8.38
CA SER A 97 -0.28 -7.47 -9.23
C SER A 97 0.11 -6.12 -9.84
N ALA A 98 1.32 -6.06 -10.38
CA ALA A 98 1.81 -4.91 -11.12
C ALA A 98 2.79 -5.40 -12.20
N SER A 99 2.26 -5.70 -13.39
CA SER A 99 3.05 -6.24 -14.51
C SER A 99 4.19 -5.30 -14.92
N GLU A 100 3.91 -3.99 -15.03
CA GLU A 100 4.89 -2.95 -15.36
C GLU A 100 5.45 -2.23 -14.12
N GLY A 101 4.98 -2.59 -12.93
CA GLY A 101 5.28 -1.90 -11.67
C GLY A 101 4.29 -0.79 -11.33
N ALA A 102 4.21 -0.45 -10.05
CA ALA A 102 3.29 0.58 -9.55
C ALA A 102 3.80 1.19 -8.24
N THR A 103 3.40 2.43 -7.98
CA THR A 103 3.50 3.04 -6.64
C THR A 103 2.12 3.50 -6.20
N ILE A 104 1.70 3.13 -4.98
CA ILE A 104 0.42 3.53 -4.39
C ILE A 104 0.63 4.21 -3.04
N LEU A 105 -0.34 5.04 -2.63
CA LEU A 105 -0.49 5.57 -1.25
C LEU A 105 -1.50 4.74 -0.47
#